data_AF-K1V2E5-F1
#
_entry.id   AF-K1V2E5-F1
#
_cell.length_a   1.000
_cell.length_b   1.000
_cell.length_c   1.000
_cell.angle_alpha   90.00
_cell.angle_beta   90.00
_cell.angle_gamma   90.00
#
_symmetry.space_group_name_H-M   'P 1'
#
loop_
_entity.id
_entity.type
_entity.pdbx_description
1 polymer ?
#
loop_
_entity_poly.entity_id
_entity_poly.type
_entity_poly.pdbx_seq_one_letter_code
_entity_poly.pdbx_strand_id
1 'polypeptide(L)'
;MGGDAIVGFIIFVIIVIVNFLVITKGSERVSEVAARFTLDAMPGKQMAIDADLNTGAITDEEAKIRRAEVQRESDFFGAMDGATKFVKGDAIISIITALINLIGGAVLGIMHGQDINSVLSTYSLATVGDGLCSQIPALMISVATGMVVTRAASTDSFNADIKRQFTSQPNVMMIAGIVIAALMVIPGFPKLILLGVGAALFIFGWRLSKSKAKKEAALAAQAERETLAKMQDQPTSDNDYYRDIDNVFKLLNVEQIEMEFGYSLLHLV
;
A
#
# COMPACT_ATOMS: atom_id res chain seq x y z
N MET A 1 -17.18 33.79 6.07
CA MET A 1 -18.32 32.90 6.38
C MET A 1 -18.25 32.62 7.86
N GLY A 2 -19.13 33.27 8.63
CA GLY A 2 -19.14 33.21 10.09
C GLY A 2 -19.60 31.82 10.52
N GLY A 3 -18.65 31.02 10.99
CA GLY A 3 -18.95 29.78 11.68
C GLY A 3 -19.30 30.12 13.11
N ASP A 4 -20.50 29.73 13.52
CA ASP A 4 -20.91 29.73 14.92
C ASP A 4 -19.80 29.08 15.76
N ALA A 5 -19.38 29.74 16.85
CA ALA A 5 -18.36 29.23 17.75
C ALA A 5 -18.71 27.82 18.25
N ILE A 6 -20.00 27.51 18.34
CA ILE A 6 -20.52 26.18 18.68
C ILE A 6 -20.14 25.14 17.62
N VAL A 7 -20.26 25.47 16.33
CA VAL A 7 -19.90 24.56 15.23
C VAL A 7 -18.38 24.30 15.22
N GLY A 8 -17.58 25.35 15.40
CA GLY A 8 -16.12 25.21 15.51
C GLY A 8 -15.71 24.32 16.69
N PHE A 9 -16.37 24.49 17.84
CA PHE A 9 -16.14 23.66 19.01
C PHE A 9 -16.53 22.19 18.82
N ILE A 10 -17.68 21.91 18.19
CA ILE A 10 -18.11 20.54 17.87
C ILE A 10 -17.10 19.88 16.92
N ILE A 11 -16.69 20.57 15.86
CA ILE A 11 -15.69 20.05 14.91
C ILE A 11 -14.36 19.79 15.60
N PHE A 12 -13.93 20.70 16.48
CA PHE A 12 -12.72 20.52 17.30
C PHE A 12 -12.80 19.25 18.15
N VAL A 13 -13.89 19.02 18.88
CA VAL A 13 -14.07 17.81 19.70
C VAL A 13 -14.02 16.55 18.85
N ILE A 14 -14.65 16.55 17.67
CA ILE A 14 -14.60 15.41 16.73
C ILE A 14 -13.16 15.16 16.27
N ILE A 15 -12.42 16.21 15.88
CA ILE A 15 -11.03 16.10 15.43
C ILE A 15 -10.14 15.52 16.53
N VAL A 16 -10.26 16.02 17.77
CA VAL A 16 -9.49 15.51 18.91
C VAL A 16 -9.80 14.03 19.17
N ILE A 17 -11.08 13.65 19.15
CA ILE A 17 -11.50 12.26 19.34
C ILE A 17 -10.94 11.35 18.26
N VAL A 18 -11.07 11.74 16.98
CA VAL A 18 -10.56 10.94 15.86
C VAL A 18 -9.03 10.84 15.91
N ASN A 19 -8.33 11.95 16.17
CA ASN A 19 -6.88 11.98 16.29
C ASN A 19 -6.40 11.01 17.38
N PHE A 20 -6.95 11.11 18.59
CA PHE A 20 -6.49 10.33 19.73
C PHE A 20 -6.98 8.87 19.74
N LEU A 21 -8.29 8.64 19.58
CA LEU A 21 -8.88 7.31 19.72
C LEU A 21 -8.75 6.44 18.47
N VAL A 22 -8.90 7.03 17.29
CA VAL A 22 -8.89 6.25 16.05
C VAL A 22 -7.47 6.13 15.51
N ILE A 23 -6.76 7.25 15.35
CA ILE A 23 -5.44 7.26 14.71
C ILE A 23 -4.37 6.79 15.69
N THR A 24 -4.17 7.50 16.80
CA THR A 24 -3.07 7.19 17.74
C THR A 24 -3.29 5.83 18.40
N LYS A 25 -4.44 5.62 19.03
CA LYS A 25 -4.76 4.37 19.73
C LYS A 25 -5.00 3.17 18.80
N GLY A 26 -5.44 3.43 17.57
CA GLY A 26 -5.54 2.39 16.54
C GLY A 26 -4.16 1.93 16.06
N SER A 27 -3.30 2.89 15.69
CA SER A 27 -1.93 2.62 15.26
C SER A 27 -1.09 1.98 16.36
N GLU A 28 -1.24 2.42 17.63
CA GLU A 28 -0.55 1.85 18.79
C GLU A 28 -0.85 0.35 18.93
N ARG A 29 -2.13 -0.04 18.92
CA ARG A 29 -2.52 -1.45 19.07
C ARG A 29 -2.03 -2.34 17.92
N VAL A 30 -2.16 -1.86 16.68
CA VAL A 30 -1.75 -2.66 15.51
C VAL A 30 -0.24 -2.83 15.49
N SER A 31 0.52 -1.75 15.73
CA SER A 31 1.98 -1.78 15.70
C SER A 31 2.59 -2.50 16.90
N GLU A 32 2.07 -2.31 18.12
CA GLU A 32 2.55 -2.99 19.33
C GLU A 32 2.36 -4.50 19.20
N VAL A 33 1.19 -4.95 18.77
CA VAL A 33 0.86 -6.37 18.64
C VAL A 33 1.70 -7.01 17.53
N ALA A 34 1.80 -6.38 16.35
CA ALA A 34 2.58 -6.92 15.24
C ALA A 34 4.08 -6.95 15.52
N ALA A 35 4.63 -5.86 16.08
CA ALA A 35 6.04 -5.79 16.42
C ALA A 35 6.39 -6.78 17.53
N ARG A 36 5.56 -6.88 18.58
CA ARG A 36 5.81 -7.78 19.69
C ARG A 36 5.73 -9.25 19.28
N PHE A 37 4.68 -9.66 18.56
CA PHE A 37 4.59 -11.03 18.08
C PHE A 37 5.75 -11.42 17.16
N THR A 38 6.21 -10.48 16.32
CA THR A 38 7.33 -10.74 15.42
C THR A 38 8.66 -10.81 16.18
N LEU A 39 8.88 -9.91 17.15
CA LEU A 39 10.08 -9.91 18.00
C LEU A 39 10.15 -11.13 18.92
N ASP A 40 9.02 -11.56 19.49
CA ASP A 40 8.94 -12.76 20.34
C ASP A 40 9.22 -14.05 19.53
N ALA A 41 8.98 -14.04 18.21
CA ALA A 41 9.28 -15.16 17.31
C ALA A 41 10.75 -15.24 16.88
N MET A 42 11.58 -14.22 17.16
CA MET A 42 12.97 -14.14 16.68
C MET A 42 13.89 -15.23 17.22
N PRO A 43 13.86 -15.58 18.52
CA PRO A 43 14.66 -16.70 19.02
C PRO A 43 14.30 -18.01 18.31
N GLY A 44 13.01 -18.22 17.99
CA GLY A 44 12.56 -19.38 17.24
C GLY A 44 13.12 -19.43 15.81
N LYS A 45 13.13 -18.29 15.11
CA LYS A 45 13.76 -18.19 13.77
C LYS A 45 15.27 -18.42 13.82
N GLN A 46 15.96 -17.88 14.83
CA GLN A 46 17.40 -18.10 15.01
C GLN A 46 17.71 -19.57 15.33
N MET A 47 16.94 -20.18 16.24
CA MET A 47 17.05 -21.60 16.56
C MET A 47 16.78 -22.50 15.35
N ALA A 48 15.82 -22.14 14.50
CA ALA A 48 15.55 -22.87 13.26
C ALA A 48 16.73 -22.80 12.28
N ILE A 49 17.38 -21.65 12.14
CA ILE A 49 18.60 -21.50 11.32
C ILE A 49 19.74 -22.36 11.89
N ASP A 50 19.91 -22.38 13.22
CA ASP A 50 20.93 -23.18 13.88
C ASP A 50 20.67 -24.69 13.72
N ALA A 51 19.40 -25.11 13.76
CA ALA A 51 19.00 -26.49 13.51
C ALA A 51 19.22 -26.90 12.04
N ASP A 52 18.88 -26.04 11.09
CA ASP A 52 19.12 -26.27 9.65
C ASP A 52 20.62 -26.38 9.34
N LEU A 53 21.46 -25.54 9.98
CA LEU A 53 22.91 -25.58 9.82
C LEU A 53 23.50 -26.86 10.42
N ASN A 54 23.05 -27.25 11.62
CA ASN A 54 23.52 -28.47 12.30
C ASN A 54 23.10 -29.77 11.58
N THR A 55 21.96 -29.75 10.89
CA THR A 55 21.51 -30.89 10.07
C THR A 55 22.15 -30.93 8.68
N GLY A 56 22.90 -29.88 8.31
CA GLY A 56 23.50 -29.74 6.97
C GLY A 56 22.50 -29.39 5.87
N ALA A 57 21.28 -28.96 6.22
CA ALA A 57 20.25 -28.53 5.28
C ALA A 57 20.60 -27.19 4.59
N ILE A 58 21.43 -26.37 5.24
CA ILE A 58 21.95 -25.10 4.70
C ILE A 58 23.47 -25.00 4.92
N THR A 59 24.13 -24.18 4.11
CA THR A 59 25.56 -23.86 4.21
C THR A 59 25.82 -22.72 5.22
N ASP A 60 27.09 -22.55 5.64
CA ASP A 60 27.49 -21.46 6.56
C ASP A 60 27.23 -20.06 5.97
N GLU A 61 27.46 -19.90 4.66
CA GLU A 61 27.16 -18.65 3.94
C GLU A 61 25.65 -18.37 3.90
N GLU A 62 24.82 -19.38 3.66
CA GLU A 62 23.35 -19.23 3.70
C GLU A 62 22.84 -18.93 5.11
N ALA A 63 23.38 -19.58 6.13
CA ALA A 63 23.05 -19.32 7.53
C ALA A 63 23.38 -17.87 7.91
N LYS A 64 24.52 -17.35 7.45
CA LYS A 64 24.93 -15.95 7.66
C LYS A 64 23.98 -14.96 6.99
N ILE A 65 23.55 -15.24 5.75
CA ILE A 65 22.56 -14.42 5.03
C ILE A 65 21.22 -14.43 5.77
N ARG A 66 20.71 -15.60 6.17
CA ARG A 66 19.44 -15.74 6.91
C ARG A 66 19.50 -15.05 8.27
N ARG A 67 20.60 -15.19 9.02
CA ARG A 67 20.79 -14.47 10.30
C ARG A 67 20.80 -12.96 10.11
N ALA A 68 21.46 -12.46 9.05
CA ALA A 68 21.43 -11.04 8.73
C ALA A 68 20.02 -10.54 8.35
N GLU A 69 19.21 -11.39 7.72
CA GLU A 69 17.81 -11.09 7.42
C GLU A 69 16.95 -11.02 8.70
N VAL A 70 17.08 -12.00 9.57
CA VAL A 70 16.42 -11.99 10.90
C VAL A 70 16.88 -10.78 11.72
N GLN A 71 18.16 -10.41 11.69
CA GLN A 71 18.63 -9.20 12.38
C GLN A 71 17.99 -7.93 11.82
N ARG A 72 17.90 -7.80 10.48
CA ARG A 72 17.23 -6.65 9.86
C ARG A 72 15.75 -6.57 10.22
N GLU A 73 15.07 -7.71 10.29
CA GLU A 73 13.69 -7.79 10.76
C GLU A 73 13.58 -7.33 12.23
N SER A 74 14.58 -7.66 13.08
CA SER A 74 14.63 -7.25 14.49
C SER A 74 14.76 -5.75 14.63
N ASP A 75 15.74 -5.19 13.92
CA ASP A 75 16.04 -3.77 13.96
C ASP A 75 14.84 -2.98 13.42
N PHE A 76 14.16 -3.53 12.41
CA PHE A 76 12.96 -2.96 11.83
C PHE A 76 11.79 -2.89 12.81
N PHE A 77 11.38 -4.02 13.39
CA PHE A 77 10.26 -4.05 14.33
C PHE A 77 10.60 -3.35 15.66
N GLY A 78 11.87 -3.35 16.07
CA GLY A 78 12.36 -2.53 17.18
C GLY A 78 12.24 -1.03 16.91
N ALA A 79 12.65 -0.57 15.71
CA ALA A 79 12.48 0.82 15.29
C ALA A 79 11.00 1.20 15.13
N MET A 80 10.14 0.27 14.70
CA MET A 80 8.70 0.47 14.54
C MET A 80 7.97 0.68 15.88
N ASP A 81 8.32 -0.09 16.93
CA ASP A 81 7.81 0.14 18.28
C ASP A 81 8.21 1.54 18.80
N GLY A 82 9.46 1.94 18.54
CA GLY A 82 9.95 3.30 18.83
C GLY A 82 9.20 4.40 18.07
N ALA A 83 8.99 4.24 16.76
CA ALA A 83 8.25 5.18 15.92
C ALA A 83 6.79 5.32 16.35
N THR A 84 6.16 4.24 16.80
CA THR A 84 4.78 4.24 17.31
C THR A 84 4.65 5.08 18.59
N LYS A 85 5.65 5.00 19.48
CA LYS A 85 5.74 5.87 20.67
C LYS A 85 5.92 7.34 20.29
N PHE A 86 6.64 7.64 19.21
CA PHE A 86 6.77 9.00 18.68
C PHE A 86 5.44 9.55 18.15
N VAL A 87 4.68 8.76 17.38
CA VAL A 87 3.34 9.14 16.89
C VAL A 87 2.36 9.42 18.04
N LYS A 88 2.48 8.67 19.15
CA LYS A 88 1.71 8.96 20.37
C LYS A 88 2.10 10.29 21.01
N GLY A 89 3.40 10.60 21.07
CA GLY A 89 3.90 11.89 21.53
C GLY A 89 3.39 13.05 20.67
N ASP A 90 3.42 12.88 19.34
CA ASP A 90 2.93 13.86 18.37
C ASP A 90 1.43 14.18 18.55
N ALA A 91 0.60 13.16 18.74
CA ALA A 91 -0.83 13.34 19.00
C ALA A 91 -1.10 14.10 20.31
N ILE A 92 -0.35 13.79 21.37
CA ILE A 92 -0.47 14.51 22.66
C ILE A 92 -0.07 15.97 22.48
N ILE A 93 1.03 16.25 21.77
CA ILE A 93 1.48 17.62 21.48
C ILE A 93 0.45 18.37 20.64
N SER A 94 -0.15 17.73 19.64
CA SER A 94 -1.21 18.35 18.83
C SER A 94 -2.43 18.73 19.66
N ILE A 95 -2.86 17.89 20.60
CA ILE A 95 -3.98 18.19 21.51
C ILE A 95 -3.61 19.35 22.45
N ILE A 96 -2.42 19.33 23.04
CA ILE A 96 -1.95 20.39 23.93
C ILE A 96 -1.87 21.72 23.17
N THR A 97 -1.29 21.72 21.96
CA THR A 97 -1.15 22.90 21.12
C THR A 97 -2.52 23.48 20.75
N ALA A 98 -3.48 22.61 20.41
CA ALA A 98 -4.83 23.04 20.09
C ALA A 98 -5.55 23.65 21.31
N LEU A 99 -5.38 23.07 22.51
CA LEU A 99 -5.91 23.65 23.75
C LEU A 99 -5.27 25.01 24.08
N ILE A 100 -3.96 25.13 23.92
CA ILE A 100 -3.24 26.40 24.12
C ILE A 100 -3.72 27.45 23.13
N ASN A 101 -3.89 27.10 21.85
CA ASN A 101 -4.39 28.01 20.83
C ASN A 101 -5.83 28.47 21.11
N LEU A 102 -6.70 27.55 21.56
CA LEU A 102 -8.08 27.89 21.87
C LEU A 102 -8.20 28.75 23.14
N ILE A 103 -7.61 28.31 24.25
CA ILE A 103 -7.75 28.95 25.55
C ILE A 103 -6.84 30.18 25.66
N GLY A 104 -5.55 30.04 25.34
CA GLY A 104 -4.58 31.13 25.39
C GLY A 104 -4.91 32.22 24.38
N GLY A 105 -5.32 31.82 23.17
CA GLY A 105 -5.86 32.73 22.18
C GLY A 105 -7.10 33.47 22.67
N ALA A 106 -8.07 32.75 23.25
CA ALA A 106 -9.28 33.38 23.77
C ALA A 106 -9.01 34.38 24.90
N VAL A 107 -8.13 34.04 25.85
CA VAL A 107 -7.76 34.95 26.95
C VAL A 107 -7.07 36.20 26.41
N LEU A 108 -6.11 36.05 25.49
CA LEU A 108 -5.41 37.20 24.86
C LEU A 108 -6.36 38.06 24.03
N GLY A 109 -7.30 37.45 23.29
CA GLY A 109 -8.30 38.19 22.51
C GLY A 109 -9.20 39.05 23.40
N ILE A 110 -9.69 38.50 24.52
CA ILE A 110 -10.51 39.23 25.49
C ILE A 110 -9.69 40.34 26.16
N MET A 111 -8.43 40.08 26.54
CA MET A 111 -7.55 41.09 27.14
C MET A 111 -7.23 42.26 26.20
N HIS A 112 -7.19 42.02 24.89
CA HIS A 112 -7.04 43.08 23.88
C HIS A 112 -8.36 43.82 23.55
N GLY A 113 -9.44 43.56 24.31
CA GLY A 113 -10.71 44.27 24.20
C GLY A 113 -11.61 43.80 23.06
N GLN A 114 -11.35 42.62 22.48
CA GLN A 114 -12.24 42.03 21.48
C GLN A 114 -13.49 41.42 22.14
N ASP A 115 -14.63 41.47 21.44
CA ASP A 115 -15.87 40.86 21.91
C ASP A 115 -15.72 39.34 22.08
N ILE A 116 -16.27 38.81 23.17
CA ILE A 116 -16.13 37.38 23.56
C ILE A 116 -16.59 36.46 22.43
N ASN A 117 -17.70 36.75 21.75
CA ASN A 117 -18.17 35.91 20.65
C ASN A 117 -17.24 35.96 19.44
N SER A 118 -16.71 37.13 19.12
CA SER A 118 -15.75 37.30 18.02
C SER A 118 -14.44 36.56 18.30
N VAL A 119 -13.96 36.62 19.53
CA VAL A 119 -12.75 35.92 20.00
C VAL A 119 -12.94 34.41 19.92
N LEU A 120 -14.03 33.89 20.48
CA LEU A 120 -14.34 32.46 20.44
C LEU A 120 -14.48 31.95 19.00
N SER A 121 -15.16 32.68 18.11
CA SER A 121 -15.28 32.26 16.70
C SER A 121 -13.91 32.25 16.00
N THR A 122 -13.08 33.27 16.21
CA THR A 122 -11.76 33.39 15.57
C THR A 122 -10.80 32.29 16.02
N TYR A 123 -10.65 32.12 17.33
CA TYR A 123 -9.73 31.12 17.87
C TYR A 123 -10.26 29.69 17.74
N SER A 124 -11.58 29.48 17.73
CA SER A 124 -12.16 28.17 17.42
C SER A 124 -11.90 27.79 15.95
N LEU A 125 -12.08 28.72 15.01
CA LEU A 125 -11.76 28.49 13.59
C LEU A 125 -10.26 28.24 13.38
N ALA A 126 -9.39 29.02 14.03
CA ALA A 126 -7.95 28.83 13.97
C ALA A 126 -7.52 27.46 14.52
N THR A 127 -8.11 27.03 15.65
CA THR A 127 -7.84 25.72 16.27
C THR A 127 -8.30 24.57 15.37
N VAL A 128 -9.46 24.70 14.70
CA VAL A 128 -9.92 23.70 13.72
C VAL A 128 -8.98 23.64 12.52
N GLY A 129 -8.52 24.78 12.02
CA GLY A 129 -7.55 24.85 10.92
C GLY A 129 -6.23 24.16 11.28
N ASP A 130 -5.69 24.43 12.47
CA ASP A 130 -4.48 23.79 12.98
C ASP A 130 -4.67 22.26 13.13
N GLY A 131 -5.80 21.83 13.70
CA GLY A 131 -6.14 20.42 13.84
C GLY A 131 -6.34 19.69 12.51
N LEU A 132 -6.72 20.38 11.43
CA LEU A 132 -6.78 19.81 10.07
C LEU A 132 -5.39 19.78 9.41
N CYS A 133 -4.57 20.81 9.62
CA CYS A 133 -3.20 20.86 9.10
C CYS A 133 -2.31 19.79 9.74
N SER A 134 -2.44 19.55 11.05
CA SER A 134 -1.67 18.53 11.79
C SER A 134 -2.00 17.09 11.34
N GLN A 135 -3.15 16.88 10.69
CA GLN A 135 -3.52 15.57 10.15
C GLN A 135 -2.71 15.18 8.91
N ILE A 136 -2.23 16.14 8.11
CA ILE A 136 -1.49 15.83 6.88
C ILE A 136 -0.18 15.09 7.20
N PRO A 137 0.69 15.57 8.12
CA PRO A 137 1.87 14.82 8.55
C PRO A 137 1.52 13.46 9.17
N ALA A 138 0.51 13.41 10.05
CA ALA A 138 0.12 12.17 10.72
C ALA A 138 -0.31 11.08 9.73
N LEU A 139 -1.10 11.45 8.72
CA LEU A 139 -1.55 10.55 7.66
C LEU A 139 -0.36 10.11 6.78
N MET A 140 0.58 11.02 6.50
CA MET A 140 1.78 10.68 5.74
C MET A 140 2.69 9.70 6.48
N ILE A 141 2.89 9.89 7.79
CA ILE A 141 3.64 8.96 8.63
C ILE A 141 2.92 7.61 8.67
N SER A 142 1.60 7.58 8.87
CA SER A 142 0.82 6.34 8.90
C SER A 142 0.92 5.55 7.59
N VAL A 143 0.80 6.21 6.44
CA VAL A 143 0.95 5.55 5.13
C VAL A 143 2.38 5.09 4.91
N ALA A 144 3.39 5.90 5.26
CA ALA A 144 4.80 5.53 5.14
C ALA A 144 5.11 4.30 6.01
N THR A 145 4.68 4.30 7.28
CA THR A 145 4.81 3.16 8.18
C THR A 145 4.09 1.94 7.62
N GLY A 146 2.85 2.08 7.14
CA GLY A 146 2.10 0.99 6.52
C GLY A 146 2.82 0.35 5.34
N MET A 147 3.32 1.17 4.39
CA MET A 147 4.12 0.70 3.26
C MET A 147 5.39 -0.02 3.70
N VAL A 148 6.06 0.54 4.70
CA VAL A 148 7.33 0.02 5.22
C VAL A 148 7.13 -1.27 6.02
N VAL A 149 6.00 -1.45 6.71
CA VAL A 149 5.64 -2.70 7.41
C VAL A 149 5.30 -3.82 6.46
N THR A 150 4.58 -3.53 5.38
CA THR A 150 4.27 -4.53 4.34
C THR A 150 5.51 -4.99 3.56
N ARG A 151 6.65 -4.30 3.73
CA ARG A 151 7.95 -4.63 3.10
C ARG A 151 8.70 -5.77 3.80
N ALA A 152 8.37 -6.16 5.03
CA ALA A 152 9.07 -7.27 5.70
C ALA A 152 9.05 -8.58 4.89
N ALA A 153 8.23 -8.66 3.83
CA ALA A 153 8.16 -9.77 2.88
C ALA A 153 8.80 -9.50 1.49
N SER A 154 9.39 -8.34 1.17
CA SER A 154 9.97 -8.05 -0.17
C SER A 154 11.50 -8.09 -0.21
N THR A 155 12.04 -8.79 -1.20
CA THR A 155 13.48 -8.97 -1.46
C THR A 155 14.13 -7.83 -2.24
N ASP A 156 13.32 -6.94 -2.85
CA ASP A 156 13.80 -5.82 -3.67
C ASP A 156 14.16 -4.56 -2.84
N SER A 157 14.93 -3.65 -3.46
CA SER A 157 15.24 -2.36 -2.83
C SER A 157 14.00 -1.47 -2.72
N PHE A 158 13.80 -0.83 -1.56
CA PHE A 158 12.66 0.05 -1.29
C PHE A 158 12.41 1.13 -2.37
N ASN A 159 13.49 1.70 -2.91
CA ASN A 159 13.40 2.68 -4.00
C ASN A 159 12.85 2.07 -5.29
N ALA A 160 13.20 0.82 -5.61
CA ALA A 160 12.67 0.13 -6.77
C ALA A 160 11.17 -0.18 -6.61
N ASP A 161 10.75 -0.61 -5.41
CA ASP A 161 9.36 -0.91 -5.09
C ASP A 161 8.47 0.33 -5.14
N ILE A 162 8.89 1.46 -4.54
CA ILE A 162 8.17 2.73 -4.63
C ILE A 162 8.03 3.15 -6.09
N LYS A 163 9.14 3.13 -6.84
CA LYS A 163 9.12 3.50 -8.25
C LYS A 163 8.18 2.61 -9.03
N ARG A 164 8.19 1.30 -8.79
CA ARG A 164 7.28 0.33 -9.41
C ARG A 164 5.84 0.62 -9.03
N GLN A 165 5.51 0.90 -7.78
CA GLN A 165 4.14 1.12 -7.34
C GLN A 165 3.55 2.42 -7.92
N PHE A 166 4.32 3.52 -7.90
CA PHE A 166 3.92 4.78 -8.54
C PHE A 166 3.79 4.63 -10.07
N THR A 167 4.65 3.83 -10.70
CA THR A 167 4.63 3.65 -12.16
C THR A 167 3.64 2.58 -12.65
N SER A 168 3.15 1.71 -11.78
CA SER A 168 2.29 0.57 -12.15
C SER A 168 0.84 0.96 -12.45
N GLN A 169 0.37 2.08 -11.88
CA GLN A 169 -1.02 2.55 -11.99
C GLN A 169 -1.11 3.96 -12.61
N PRO A 170 -0.77 4.12 -13.90
CA PRO A 170 -0.81 5.42 -14.57
C PRO A 170 -2.22 6.06 -14.60
N ASN A 171 -3.28 5.24 -14.62
CA ASN A 171 -4.66 5.71 -14.60
C ASN A 171 -4.99 6.47 -13.30
N VAL A 172 -4.47 6.01 -12.15
CA VAL A 172 -4.69 6.67 -10.86
C VAL A 172 -4.02 8.04 -10.84
N MET A 173 -2.81 8.17 -11.40
CA MET A 173 -2.13 9.47 -11.53
C MET A 173 -2.89 10.45 -12.43
N MET A 174 -3.47 9.96 -13.53
CA MET A 174 -4.28 10.81 -14.43
C MET A 174 -5.56 11.27 -13.75
N ILE A 175 -6.28 10.39 -13.04
CA ILE A 175 -7.48 10.73 -12.28
C ILE A 175 -7.14 11.76 -11.19
N ALA A 176 -6.06 11.54 -10.44
CA ALA A 176 -5.59 12.49 -9.43
C ALA A 176 -5.27 13.86 -10.03
N GLY A 177 -4.61 13.91 -11.20
CA GLY A 177 -4.35 15.16 -11.92
C GLY A 177 -5.62 15.90 -12.33
N ILE A 178 -6.64 15.18 -12.80
CA ILE A 178 -7.96 15.75 -13.13
C ILE A 178 -8.65 16.31 -11.88
N VAL A 179 -8.65 15.56 -10.78
CA VAL A 179 -9.28 15.98 -9.52
C VAL A 179 -8.60 17.25 -8.98
N ILE A 180 -7.26 17.30 -8.99
CA ILE A 180 -6.50 18.49 -8.58
C ILE A 180 -6.81 19.68 -9.50
N ALA A 181 -6.92 19.47 -10.81
CA ALA A 181 -7.34 20.52 -11.72
C ALA A 181 -8.79 20.97 -11.44
N ALA A 182 -9.71 20.07 -11.10
CA ALA A 182 -11.09 20.39 -10.78
C ALA A 182 -11.23 21.22 -9.47
N LEU A 183 -10.33 21.02 -8.49
CA LEU A 183 -10.29 21.81 -7.27
C LEU A 183 -10.03 23.31 -7.51
N MET A 184 -9.50 23.70 -8.68
CA MET A 184 -9.33 25.11 -9.04
C MET A 184 -10.65 25.90 -9.14
N VAL A 185 -11.77 25.18 -9.30
CA VAL A 185 -13.12 25.77 -9.37
C VAL A 185 -13.55 26.30 -8.00
N ILE A 186 -12.99 25.77 -6.92
CA ILE A 186 -13.30 26.20 -5.55
C ILE A 186 -12.63 27.56 -5.29
N PRO A 187 -13.39 28.61 -4.92
CA PRO A 187 -12.83 29.92 -4.63
C PRO A 187 -11.94 29.86 -3.37
N GLY A 188 -10.76 30.46 -3.43
CA GLY A 188 -9.79 30.52 -2.33
C GLY A 188 -8.50 29.71 -2.55
N PHE A 189 -8.48 28.79 -3.52
CA PHE A 189 -7.28 28.00 -3.83
C PHE A 189 -6.37 28.67 -4.88
N PRO A 190 -5.04 28.49 -4.80
CA PRO A 190 -4.08 29.08 -5.75
C PRO A 190 -4.15 28.40 -7.13
N LYS A 191 -5.03 28.90 -7.99
CA LYS A 191 -5.40 28.31 -9.29
C LYS A 191 -4.20 27.93 -10.18
N LEU A 192 -3.19 28.80 -10.27
CA LEU A 192 -2.00 28.56 -11.09
C LEU A 192 -1.19 27.34 -10.61
N ILE A 193 -1.08 27.16 -9.29
CA ILE A 193 -0.34 26.03 -8.68
C ILE A 193 -1.11 24.74 -8.92
N LEU A 194 -2.42 24.73 -8.67
CA LEU A 194 -3.26 23.54 -8.89
C LEU A 194 -3.29 23.12 -10.36
N LEU A 195 -3.39 24.09 -11.28
CA LEU A 195 -3.33 23.80 -12.71
C LEU A 195 -1.97 23.21 -13.11
N GLY A 196 -0.87 23.78 -12.61
CA GLY A 196 0.49 23.28 -12.88
C GLY A 196 0.70 21.85 -12.37
N VAL A 197 0.32 21.58 -11.13
CA VAL A 197 0.46 20.24 -10.52
C VAL A 197 -0.48 19.23 -11.19
N GLY A 198 -1.74 19.60 -11.42
CA GLY A 198 -2.72 18.74 -12.08
C GLY A 198 -2.30 18.37 -13.51
N ALA A 199 -1.82 19.34 -14.29
CA ALA A 199 -1.30 19.10 -15.63
C ALA A 199 -0.03 18.23 -15.61
N ALA A 200 0.89 18.47 -14.68
CA ALA A 200 2.11 17.67 -14.55
C ALA A 200 1.79 16.19 -14.25
N LEU A 201 0.90 15.93 -13.29
CA LEU A 201 0.45 14.57 -12.94
C LEU A 201 -0.26 13.87 -14.11
N PHE A 202 -1.13 14.59 -14.81
CA PHE A 202 -1.85 14.04 -15.96
C PHE A 202 -0.90 13.69 -17.11
N ILE A 203 0.02 14.60 -17.48
CA ILE A 203 1.00 14.37 -18.54
C ILE A 203 1.94 13.22 -18.18
N PHE A 204 2.38 13.16 -16.92
CA PHE A 204 3.26 12.09 -16.43
C PHE A 204 2.56 10.73 -16.47
N GLY A 205 1.32 10.64 -15.96
CA GLY A 205 0.50 9.44 -16.03
C GLY A 205 0.23 8.99 -17.48
N TRP A 206 -0.08 9.94 -18.37
CA TRP A 206 -0.29 9.65 -19.79
C TRP A 206 0.97 9.10 -20.49
N ARG A 207 2.15 9.66 -20.19
CA ARG A 207 3.42 9.13 -20.72
C ARG A 207 3.73 7.72 -20.22
N LEU A 208 3.49 7.44 -18.93
CA LEU A 208 3.64 6.10 -18.38
C LEU A 208 2.66 5.12 -19.02
N SER A 209 1.41 5.52 -19.23
CA SER A 209 0.39 4.69 -19.87
C SER A 209 0.81 4.29 -21.29
N LYS A 210 1.29 5.25 -22.10
CA LYS A 210 1.85 4.96 -23.42
C LYS A 210 3.05 4.02 -23.39
N SER A 211 3.94 4.19 -22.41
CA SER A 211 5.12 3.32 -22.24
C SER A 211 4.72 1.88 -21.88
N LYS A 212 3.73 1.72 -20.99
CA LYS A 212 3.20 0.41 -20.59
C LYS A 212 2.49 -0.28 -21.74
N ALA A 213 1.61 0.42 -22.45
CA ALA A 213 0.93 -0.10 -23.64
C ALA A 213 1.91 -0.51 -24.74
N LYS A 214 2.99 0.24 -24.95
CA LYS A 214 4.05 -0.11 -25.91
C LYS A 214 4.83 -1.37 -25.50
N LYS A 215 5.10 -1.55 -24.20
CA LYS A 215 5.73 -2.77 -23.67
C LYS A 215 4.82 -3.98 -23.79
N GLU A 216 3.54 -3.84 -23.45
CA GLU A 216 2.55 -4.93 -23.57
C GLU A 216 2.36 -5.34 -25.04
N ALA A 217 2.29 -4.37 -25.97
CA ALA A 217 2.22 -4.66 -27.40
C ALA A 217 3.50 -5.34 -27.94
N ALA A 218 4.68 -4.96 -27.44
CA ALA A 218 5.94 -5.60 -27.82
C ALA A 218 6.05 -7.04 -27.28
N LEU A 219 5.58 -7.29 -26.05
CA LEU A 219 5.53 -8.63 -25.47
C LEU A 219 4.54 -9.52 -26.21
N ALA A 220 3.36 -9.00 -26.55
CA ALA A 220 2.35 -9.71 -27.33
C ALA A 220 2.89 -10.08 -28.72
N ALA A 221 3.58 -9.15 -29.39
CA ALA A 221 4.23 -9.42 -30.68
C ALA A 221 5.38 -10.44 -30.59
N GLN A 222 6.10 -10.51 -29.45
CA GLN A 222 7.10 -11.55 -29.22
C GLN A 222 6.45 -12.92 -28.95
N ALA A 223 5.41 -12.98 -28.13
CA ALA A 223 4.66 -14.21 -27.89
C ALA A 223 3.98 -14.73 -29.17
N GLU A 224 3.49 -13.85 -30.03
CA GLU A 224 2.92 -14.18 -31.34
C GLU A 224 4.01 -14.71 -32.31
N ARG A 225 5.22 -14.14 -32.28
CA ARG A 225 6.37 -14.66 -33.04
C ARG A 225 6.87 -16.00 -32.52
N GLU A 226 6.88 -16.22 -31.21
CA GLU A 226 7.26 -17.51 -30.60
C GLU A 226 6.23 -18.60 -30.89
N THR A 227 4.94 -18.26 -30.93
CA THR A 227 3.88 -19.20 -31.30
C THR A 227 3.90 -19.51 -32.80
N LEU A 228 4.12 -18.52 -33.67
CA LEU A 228 4.34 -18.73 -35.11
C LEU A 228 5.60 -19.57 -35.40
N ALA A 229 6.69 -19.36 -34.66
CA ALA A 229 7.90 -20.18 -34.78
C ALA A 229 7.66 -21.63 -34.35
N LYS A 230 6.88 -21.86 -33.28
CA LYS A 230 6.48 -23.21 -32.85
C LYS A 230 5.50 -23.90 -33.81
N MET A 231 4.71 -23.13 -34.56
CA MET A 231 3.84 -23.66 -35.62
C MET A 231 4.60 -23.99 -36.91
N GLN A 232 5.75 -23.37 -37.16
CA GLN A 232 6.60 -23.66 -38.32
C GLN A 232 7.48 -24.92 -38.14
N ASP A 233 7.72 -25.35 -36.90
CA ASP A 233 8.41 -26.62 -36.58
C ASP A 233 7.47 -27.84 -36.54
N GLN A 234 6.18 -27.70 -36.88
CA GLN A 234 5.27 -28.84 -37.06
C GLN A 234 5.49 -29.49 -38.43
N PRO A 235 5.73 -30.80 -38.51
CA PRO A 235 6.04 -31.47 -39.77
C PRO A 235 4.85 -31.42 -40.74
N THR A 236 5.11 -30.82 -41.91
CA THR A 236 4.14 -30.47 -42.98
C THR A 236 3.59 -31.66 -43.79
N SER A 237 3.60 -32.90 -43.29
CA SER A 237 3.18 -34.06 -44.08
C SER A 237 2.51 -35.12 -43.21
N ASP A 238 1.26 -35.44 -43.55
CA ASP A 238 0.41 -36.46 -42.90
C ASP A 238 1.11 -37.83 -42.74
N ASN A 239 2.14 -38.12 -43.53
CA ASN A 239 2.84 -39.40 -43.50
C ASN A 239 3.88 -39.52 -42.37
N ASP A 240 4.44 -38.42 -41.86
CA ASP A 240 5.43 -38.46 -40.77
C ASP A 240 4.77 -38.46 -39.39
N TYR A 241 3.54 -37.95 -39.29
CA TYR A 241 2.76 -37.92 -38.04
C TYR A 241 2.48 -39.32 -37.47
N TYR A 242 2.22 -40.31 -38.33
CA TYR A 242 1.94 -41.69 -37.95
C TYR A 242 3.19 -42.56 -37.73
N ARG A 243 4.38 -42.09 -38.11
CA ARG A 243 5.65 -42.83 -37.91
C ARG A 243 6.32 -42.50 -36.58
N ASP A 244 5.90 -41.41 -35.95
CA ASP A 244 6.44 -40.97 -34.67
C ASP A 244 5.87 -41.81 -33.52
N ILE A 245 6.76 -42.54 -32.83
CA ILE A 245 6.42 -43.48 -31.75
C ILE A 245 5.69 -42.74 -30.61
N ASP A 246 6.03 -41.47 -30.36
CA ASP A 246 5.44 -40.68 -29.27
C ASP A 246 3.99 -40.24 -29.55
N ASN A 247 3.57 -40.16 -30.83
CA ASN A 247 2.18 -39.87 -31.18
C ASN A 247 1.26 -41.09 -31.04
N VAL A 248 1.80 -42.30 -31.21
CA VAL A 248 1.06 -43.55 -31.03
C VAL A 248 0.66 -43.73 -29.56
N PHE A 249 1.54 -43.36 -28.62
CA PHE A 249 1.24 -43.43 -27.18
C PHE A 249 0.13 -42.47 -26.73
N LYS A 250 -0.09 -41.35 -27.44
CA LYS A 250 -1.19 -40.41 -27.15
C LYS A 250 -2.54 -40.87 -27.67
N LEU A 251 -2.56 -41.78 -28.65
CA LEU A 251 -3.78 -42.39 -29.20
C LEU A 251 -4.22 -43.62 -28.41
N LEU A 252 -3.34 -44.19 -27.58
CA LEU A 252 -3.67 -45.18 -26.57
C LEU A 252 -4.34 -44.49 -25.37
N ASN A 253 -5.61 -44.10 -25.52
CA ASN A 253 -6.45 -43.83 -24.36
C ASN A 253 -6.70 -45.15 -23.62
N VAL A 254 -5.97 -45.37 -22.53
CA VAL A 254 -6.27 -46.45 -21.60
C VAL A 254 -7.44 -45.98 -20.74
N GLU A 255 -8.66 -46.28 -21.16
CA GLU A 255 -9.84 -46.08 -20.31
C GLU A 255 -9.66 -46.94 -19.05
N GLN A 256 -9.66 -46.29 -17.89
CA GLN A 256 -9.35 -46.96 -16.62
C GLN A 256 -10.46 -47.94 -16.18
N ILE A 257 -11.66 -47.84 -16.77
CA ILE A 257 -12.80 -48.72 -16.48
C ILE A 257 -13.59 -48.91 -17.78
N GLU A 258 -13.60 -50.14 -18.29
CA GLU A 258 -14.45 -50.59 -19.39
C GLU A 258 -15.68 -51.29 -18.80
N MET A 259 -16.88 -50.84 -19.14
CA MET A 259 -18.13 -51.52 -18.77
C MET A 259 -18.85 -51.99 -20.03
N GLU A 260 -18.79 -53.30 -20.27
CA GLU A 260 -19.60 -53.94 -21.30
C GLU A 260 -21.00 -54.25 -20.76
N PHE A 261 -22.03 -53.68 -21.40
CA PHE A 261 -23.43 -54.01 -21.13
C PHE A 261 -23.93 -55.00 -22.17
N GLY A 262 -24.46 -56.13 -21.72
CA GLY A 262 -25.21 -57.05 -22.59
C GLY A 262 -26.52 -56.40 -23.07
N TYR A 263 -27.01 -56.81 -24.25
CA TYR A 263 -28.20 -56.25 -24.92
C TYR A 263 -29.45 -56.14 -24.02
N SER A 264 -29.61 -57.00 -23.00
CA SER A 264 -30.73 -56.94 -22.05
C SER A 264 -30.70 -55.74 -21.09
N LEU A 265 -29.59 -55.02 -20.96
CA LEU A 265 -29.42 -53.90 -20.03
C LEU A 265 -29.60 -52.51 -20.67
N LEU A 266 -29.84 -52.45 -22.00
CA LEU A 266 -30.05 -51.20 -22.74
C LEU A 266 -31.27 -50.38 -22.26
N HIS A 267 -32.21 -50.99 -21.55
CA HIS A 267 -33.39 -50.29 -21.02
C HIS A 267 -33.18 -49.62 -19.66
N LEU A 268 -32.04 -49.83 -19.02
CA LEU A 268 -31.76 -49.36 -17.65
C LEU A 268 -30.64 -48.30 -17.58
N VAL A 269 -30.03 -47.98 -18.72
CA VAL A 269 -29.03 -46.90 -18.90
C VAL A 269 -29.63 -45.80 -19.79
#